data_AF-A0A7S0FEF6-F1
#
_entry.id   AF-A0A7S0FEF6-F1
#
_cell.length_a   1.000
_cell.length_b   1.000
_cell.length_c   1.000
_cell.angle_alpha   90.00
_cell.angle_beta   90.00
_cell.angle_gamma   90.00
#
_symmetry.space_group_name_H-M   'P 1'
#
loop_
_entity.id
_entity.type
_entity.pdbx_description
1 polymer ?
#
loop_
_entity_poly.entity_id
_entity_poly.type
_entity_poly.pdbx_seq_one_letter_code
_entity_poly.pdbx_strand_id
1 'polypeptide(L)'
;GCHRGADVAQLRHIRLTRQAAVYWQTYDAFARVSMSIGVNQLMLAISYYIVGYALNEVEAPAAAFAGVAILICTAEVVAQIDLTLPAVQQRIIQFLLVLGPSISCLAAYSYSQKHEWAVLFAEGLAPVAFFSHGIVIGLMAVVLRVREQENGAMIPL
;
A
#
# COMPACT_ATOMS: atom_id res chain seq x y z
N GLY A 1 -10.72 -13.90 -37.56
CA GLY A 1 -9.29 -14.09 -37.28
C GLY A 1 -8.52 -13.93 -38.58
N CYS A 2 -7.41 -13.20 -38.58
CA CYS A 2 -6.62 -12.96 -39.80
C CYS A 2 -5.84 -14.23 -40.18
N HIS A 3 -6.07 -14.77 -41.38
CA HIS A 3 -5.47 -16.04 -41.84
C HIS A 3 -3.93 -16.03 -41.89
N ARG A 4 -3.29 -14.87 -42.01
CA ARG A 4 -1.81 -14.74 -42.00
C ARG A 4 -1.20 -14.57 -40.61
N GLY A 5 -2.02 -14.39 -39.56
CA GLY A 5 -1.52 -14.09 -38.22
C GLY A 5 -0.74 -15.25 -37.59
N ALA A 6 -1.13 -16.49 -37.87
CA ALA A 6 -0.49 -17.68 -37.33
C ALA A 6 0.93 -17.86 -37.90
N ASP A 7 1.10 -17.70 -39.21
CA ASP A 7 2.40 -17.83 -39.89
C ASP A 7 3.37 -16.73 -39.46
N VAL A 8 2.86 -15.50 -39.31
CA VAL A 8 3.64 -14.35 -38.83
C VAL A 8 4.08 -14.56 -37.37
N ALA A 9 3.22 -15.10 -36.50
CA ALA A 9 3.57 -15.40 -35.11
C ALA A 9 4.66 -16.50 -34.96
N GLN A 10 4.86 -17.33 -35.98
CA GLN A 10 5.88 -18.38 -35.98
C GLN A 10 7.28 -17.87 -36.38
N LEU A 11 7.39 -16.65 -36.93
CA LEU A 11 8.66 -16.07 -37.34
C LEU A 11 9.61 -15.92 -36.14
N ARG A 12 10.87 -16.32 -36.32
CA ARG A 12 11.89 -16.34 -35.25
C ARG A 12 12.04 -14.99 -34.54
N HIS A 13 12.07 -13.89 -35.30
CA HIS A 13 12.22 -12.55 -34.73
C HIS A 13 11.01 -12.18 -33.86
N ILE A 14 9.79 -12.51 -34.28
CA ILE A 14 8.57 -12.26 -33.49
C ILE A 14 8.57 -13.09 -32.20
N ARG A 15 9.03 -14.35 -32.25
CA ARG A 15 9.18 -15.18 -31.06
C ARG A 15 10.18 -14.61 -30.06
N LEU A 16 11.35 -14.18 -30.53
CA LEU A 16 12.37 -13.55 -29.70
C LEU A 16 11.86 -12.24 -29.08
N THR A 17 11.21 -11.38 -29.87
CA THR A 17 10.60 -10.14 -29.36
C THR A 17 9.52 -10.44 -28.32
N ARG A 18 8.69 -11.46 -28.53
CA ARG A 18 7.66 -11.87 -27.55
C ARG A 18 8.29 -12.35 -26.24
N GLN A 19 9.35 -13.17 -26.31
CA GLN A 19 10.07 -13.61 -25.11
C GLN A 19 10.70 -12.42 -24.37
N ALA A 20 11.36 -11.50 -25.09
CA ALA A 20 11.92 -10.28 -24.50
C ALA A 20 10.84 -9.40 -23.84
N ALA A 21 9.67 -9.27 -24.49
CA ALA A 21 8.55 -8.52 -23.96
C ALA A 21 8.02 -9.10 -22.65
N VAL A 22 7.99 -10.43 -22.49
CA VAL A 22 7.57 -11.08 -21.23
C VAL A 22 8.52 -10.72 -20.08
N TYR A 23 9.84 -10.75 -20.31
CA TYR A 23 10.81 -10.33 -19.29
C TYR A 23 10.65 -8.85 -18.91
N TRP A 24 10.45 -7.98 -19.90
CA TRP A 24 10.22 -6.56 -19.66
C TRP A 24 8.94 -6.30 -18.85
N GLN A 25 7.84 -6.95 -19.21
CA GLN A 25 6.56 -6.84 -18.47
C GLN A 25 6.69 -7.34 -17.03
N THR A 26 7.45 -8.41 -16.82
CA THR A 26 7.70 -8.96 -15.49
C THR A 26 8.49 -7.96 -14.62
N TYR A 27 9.54 -7.35 -15.19
CA TYR A 27 10.31 -6.32 -14.50
C TYR A 27 9.48 -5.07 -14.16
N ASP A 28 8.70 -4.57 -15.12
CA ASP A 28 7.81 -3.41 -14.92
C ASP A 28 6.75 -3.70 -13.84
N ALA A 29 6.16 -4.89 -13.82
CA ALA A 29 5.22 -5.30 -12.78
C ALA A 29 5.88 -5.29 -11.38
N PHE A 30 7.09 -5.83 -11.25
CA PHE A 30 7.82 -5.82 -9.97
C PHE A 30 8.19 -4.40 -9.53
N ALA A 31 8.62 -3.55 -10.46
CA ALA A 31 8.94 -2.15 -10.18
C ALA A 31 7.70 -1.38 -9.67
N ARG A 32 6.53 -1.60 -10.28
CA ARG A 32 5.27 -0.97 -9.82
C ARG A 32 4.86 -1.43 -8.44
N VAL A 33 4.87 -2.74 -8.19
CA VAL A 33 4.51 -3.29 -6.88
C VAL A 33 5.47 -2.78 -5.79
N SER A 34 6.78 -2.80 -6.03
CA SER A 34 7.77 -2.32 -5.05
C SER A 34 7.64 -0.81 -4.77
N MET A 35 7.44 0.01 -5.81
CA MET A 35 7.19 1.44 -5.63
C MET A 35 5.88 1.70 -4.87
N SER A 36 4.81 1.00 -5.22
CA SER A 36 3.50 1.15 -4.56
C SER A 36 3.59 0.85 -3.06
N ILE A 37 4.27 -0.25 -2.68
CA ILE A 37 4.49 -0.58 -1.26
C ILE A 37 5.32 0.52 -0.60
N GLY A 38 6.42 0.95 -1.21
CA GLY A 38 7.31 1.97 -0.65
C GLY A 38 6.60 3.32 -0.44
N VAL A 39 5.82 3.76 -1.43
CA VAL A 39 5.02 4.99 -1.34
C VAL A 39 3.98 4.86 -0.24
N ASN A 40 3.26 3.75 -0.14
CA ASN A 40 2.30 3.54 0.94
C ASN A 40 2.96 3.64 2.32
N GLN A 41 4.13 3.04 2.52
CA GLN A 41 4.85 3.15 3.80
C GLN A 41 5.32 4.59 4.08
N LEU A 42 5.79 5.30 3.06
CA LEU A 42 6.20 6.70 3.20
C LEU A 42 5.01 7.59 3.59
N MET A 43 3.84 7.38 2.97
CA MET A 43 2.62 8.15 3.27
C MET A 43 2.14 7.92 4.69
N LEU A 44 2.22 6.69 5.19
CA LEU A 44 1.91 6.36 6.58
C LEU A 44 2.90 7.01 7.56
N ALA A 45 4.20 6.97 7.26
CA ALA A 45 5.21 7.64 8.08
C ALA A 45 4.99 9.15 8.17
N ILE A 46 4.70 9.80 7.04
CA ILE A 46 4.36 11.24 7.01
C ILE A 46 3.06 11.50 7.77
N SER A 47 2.06 10.63 7.66
CA SER A 47 0.80 10.77 8.42
C SER A 47 1.06 10.78 9.92
N TYR A 48 1.91 9.87 10.42
CA TYR A 48 2.28 9.83 11.83
C TYR A 48 3.08 11.04 12.28
N TYR A 49 3.99 11.53 11.44
CA TYR A 49 4.68 12.78 11.70
C TYR A 49 3.70 13.96 11.81
N ILE A 50 2.75 14.10 10.89
CA ILE A 50 1.73 15.16 10.91
C ILE A 50 0.88 15.06 12.18
N VAL A 51 0.44 13.87 12.58
CA VAL A 51 -0.31 13.68 13.82
C VAL A 51 0.52 14.08 15.03
N GLY A 52 1.78 13.65 15.12
CA GLY A 52 2.64 14.00 16.25
C GLY A 52 2.88 15.51 16.34
N TYR A 53 3.28 16.13 15.24
CA TYR A 53 3.69 17.53 15.18
C TYR A 53 2.49 18.50 15.14
N ALA A 54 1.62 18.38 14.14
CA ALA A 54 0.56 19.36 13.92
C ALA A 54 -0.56 19.29 14.98
N LEU A 55 -0.84 18.11 15.53
CA LEU A 55 -1.85 17.96 16.58
C LEU A 55 -1.29 18.37 17.95
N ASN A 56 -0.09 17.89 18.33
CA ASN A 56 0.40 18.11 19.70
C ASN A 56 1.27 19.37 19.86
N GLU A 57 2.09 19.74 18.88
CA GLU A 57 2.98 20.91 19.01
C GLU A 57 2.32 22.20 18.52
N VAL A 58 1.59 22.12 17.41
CA VAL A 58 0.91 23.29 16.78
C VAL A 58 -0.54 23.45 17.28
N GLU A 59 -1.06 22.48 18.04
CA GLU A 59 -2.44 22.47 18.55
C GLU A 59 -3.51 22.68 17.45
N ALA A 60 -3.25 22.18 16.23
CA ALA A 60 -4.10 22.34 15.05
C ALA A 60 -4.73 21.00 14.60
N PRO A 61 -5.67 20.42 15.38
CA PRO A 61 -6.20 19.08 15.14
C PRO A 61 -6.94 18.95 13.79
N ALA A 62 -7.69 19.97 13.38
CA ALA A 62 -8.42 19.94 12.11
C ALA A 62 -7.48 19.84 10.90
N ALA A 63 -6.37 20.58 10.92
CA ALA A 63 -5.36 20.52 9.86
C ALA A 63 -4.63 19.17 9.86
N ALA A 64 -4.30 18.64 11.05
CA ALA A 64 -3.68 17.32 11.19
C ALA A 64 -4.56 16.21 10.61
N PHE A 65 -5.84 16.17 10.98
CA PHE A 65 -6.77 15.15 10.48
C PHE A 65 -7.02 15.26 8.98
N ALA A 66 -7.14 16.49 8.44
CA ALA A 66 -7.28 16.69 7.00
C ALA A 66 -6.02 16.19 6.24
N GLY A 67 -4.82 16.49 6.75
CA GLY A 67 -3.56 16.04 6.16
C GLY A 67 -3.44 14.51 6.13
N VAL A 68 -3.76 13.85 7.25
CA VAL A 68 -3.79 12.39 7.32
C VAL A 68 -4.82 11.82 6.36
N ALA A 69 -6.06 12.35 6.35
CA ALA A 69 -7.12 11.84 5.48
C ALA A 69 -6.72 11.89 4.01
N ILE A 70 -6.11 12.99 3.54
CA ILE A 70 -5.64 13.12 2.17
C ILE A 70 -4.54 12.09 1.85
N LEU A 71 -3.57 11.91 2.75
CA LEU A 71 -2.48 10.95 2.56
C LEU A 71 -3.01 9.51 2.49
N ILE A 72 -3.97 9.15 3.35
CA ILE A 72 -4.57 7.81 3.35
C ILE A 72 -5.42 7.59 2.10
N CYS A 73 -6.26 8.55 1.69
CA CYS A 73 -7.01 8.45 0.43
C CYS A 73 -6.07 8.26 -0.76
N THR A 74 -4.93 8.97 -0.78
CA THR A 74 -3.97 8.85 -1.87
C THR A 74 -3.26 7.49 -1.84
N ALA A 75 -2.89 6.99 -0.65
CA ALA A 75 -2.34 5.66 -0.46
C ALA A 75 -3.31 4.56 -0.95
N GLU A 76 -4.60 4.70 -0.66
CA GLU A 76 -5.63 3.78 -1.17
C GLU A 76 -5.72 3.79 -2.69
N VAL A 77 -5.70 4.98 -3.31
CA VAL A 77 -5.74 5.11 -4.78
C VAL A 77 -4.50 4.49 -5.41
N VAL A 78 -3.31 4.73 -4.86
CA VAL A 78 -2.06 4.11 -5.32
C VAL A 78 -2.12 2.59 -5.20
N ALA A 79 -2.59 2.06 -4.07
CA ALA A 79 -2.77 0.63 -3.87
C ALA A 79 -3.80 0.03 -4.85
N GLN A 80 -4.86 0.76 -5.21
CA GLN A 80 -5.85 0.29 -6.19
C GLN A 80 -5.34 0.26 -7.62
N ILE A 81 -4.51 1.23 -8.01
CA ILE A 81 -3.99 1.35 -9.37
C ILE A 81 -2.86 0.33 -9.61
N ASP A 82 -1.98 0.15 -8.64
CA ASP A 82 -0.76 -0.64 -8.83
C ASP A 82 -0.90 -2.11 -8.44
N LEU A 83 -1.87 -2.48 -7.58
CA LEU A 83 -2.06 -3.85 -7.12
C LEU A 83 -3.32 -4.46 -7.73
N THR A 84 -3.15 -5.42 -8.62
CA THR A 84 -4.26 -6.17 -9.23
C THR A 84 -4.62 -7.38 -8.36
N LEU A 85 -5.13 -7.12 -7.15
CA LEU A 85 -5.46 -8.15 -6.16
C LEU A 85 -6.92 -8.63 -6.28
N PRO A 86 -7.22 -9.87 -5.85
CA PRO A 86 -8.60 -10.30 -5.62
C PRO A 86 -9.34 -9.33 -4.68
N ALA A 87 -10.59 -9.02 -4.99
CA ALA A 87 -11.38 -8.00 -4.28
C ALA A 87 -11.42 -8.18 -2.75
N VAL A 88 -11.40 -9.43 -2.26
CA VAL A 88 -11.37 -9.71 -0.82
C VAL A 88 -10.04 -9.29 -0.19
N GLN A 89 -8.92 -9.64 -0.81
CA GLN A 89 -7.59 -9.28 -0.31
C GLN A 89 -7.38 -7.77 -0.38
N GLN A 90 -7.83 -7.15 -1.47
CA GLN A 90 -7.77 -5.70 -1.64
C GLN A 90 -8.56 -4.97 -0.56
N ARG A 91 -9.78 -5.43 -0.23
CA ARG A 91 -10.58 -4.83 0.85
C ARG A 91 -9.95 -5.01 2.24
N ILE A 92 -9.30 -6.15 2.50
CA ILE A 92 -8.56 -6.36 3.75
C ILE A 92 -7.40 -5.36 3.86
N ILE A 93 -6.61 -5.18 2.80
CA ILE A 93 -5.47 -4.25 2.78
C ILE A 93 -5.95 -2.81 2.98
N GLN A 94 -6.99 -2.38 2.26
CA GLN A 94 -7.58 -1.04 2.41
C GLN A 94 -8.04 -0.80 3.85
N PHE A 95 -8.79 -1.76 4.42
CA PHE A 95 -9.25 -1.64 5.80
C PHE A 95 -8.10 -1.50 6.79
N LEU A 96 -7.05 -2.33 6.67
CA LEU A 96 -5.88 -2.25 7.54
C LEU A 96 -5.06 -0.95 7.33
N LEU A 97 -4.98 -0.44 6.10
CA LEU A 97 -4.31 0.82 5.77
C LEU A 97 -4.98 2.02 6.44
N VAL A 98 -6.31 2.03 6.56
CA VAL A 98 -7.07 3.09 7.25
C VAL A 98 -7.05 2.90 8.76
N LEU A 99 -7.05 1.66 9.25
CA LEU A 99 -7.16 1.34 10.67
C LEU A 99 -6.01 1.95 11.49
N GLY A 100 -4.76 1.79 11.05
CA GLY A 100 -3.59 2.27 11.80
C GLY A 100 -3.55 3.80 11.98
N PRO A 101 -3.67 4.60 10.91
CA PRO A 101 -3.78 6.07 11.00
C PRO A 101 -4.97 6.52 11.84
N SER A 102 -6.11 5.83 11.74
CA SER A 102 -7.31 6.16 12.53
C SER A 102 -7.07 5.95 14.02
N ILE A 103 -6.43 4.84 14.40
CA ILE A 103 -6.02 4.57 15.80
C ILE A 103 -5.04 5.62 16.29
N SER A 104 -4.05 6.01 15.46
CA SER A 104 -3.09 7.05 15.86
C SER A 104 -3.72 8.42 16.01
N CYS A 105 -4.67 8.80 15.15
CA CYS A 105 -5.45 10.03 15.30
C CYS A 105 -6.25 10.02 16.61
N LEU A 106 -6.87 8.88 16.96
CA LEU A 106 -7.59 8.73 18.22
C LEU A 106 -6.65 8.84 19.42
N ALA A 107 -5.52 8.13 19.39
CA ALA A 107 -4.51 8.16 20.44
C ALA A 107 -3.98 9.59 20.67
N ALA A 108 -3.61 10.29 19.60
CA ALA A 108 -3.11 11.66 19.68
C ALA A 108 -4.18 12.65 20.17
N TYR A 109 -5.43 12.50 19.73
CA TYR A 109 -6.53 13.32 20.23
C TYR A 109 -6.80 13.09 21.71
N SER A 110 -6.80 11.83 22.16
CA SER A 110 -6.94 11.49 23.58
C SER A 110 -5.77 12.05 24.41
N TYR A 111 -4.54 11.98 23.90
CA TYR A 111 -3.36 12.55 24.54
C TYR A 111 -3.46 14.07 24.71
N SER A 112 -4.00 14.77 23.70
CA SER A 112 -4.19 16.22 23.70
C SER A 112 -5.14 16.72 24.79
N GLN A 113 -6.07 15.90 25.29
CA GLN A 113 -7.01 16.30 26.34
C GLN A 113 -6.40 16.47 27.74
N LYS A 114 -5.11 16.11 27.93
CA LYS A 114 -4.33 16.31 29.18
C LYS A 114 -4.94 15.67 30.45
N HIS A 115 -5.92 14.76 30.31
CA HIS A 115 -6.44 13.97 31.42
C HIS A 115 -5.56 12.73 31.66
N GLU A 116 -5.21 12.42 32.91
CA GLU A 116 -4.32 11.29 33.25
C GLU A 116 -4.79 9.95 32.67
N TRP A 117 -6.11 9.67 32.74
CA TRP A 117 -6.69 8.45 32.17
C TRP A 117 -6.61 8.41 30.65
N ALA A 118 -6.71 9.56 29.98
CA ALA A 118 -6.66 9.68 28.53
C ALA A 118 -5.23 9.52 28.00
N VAL A 119 -4.23 9.95 28.77
CA VAL A 119 -2.81 9.73 28.46
C VAL A 119 -2.47 8.25 28.54
N LEU A 120 -2.84 7.56 29.63
CA LEU A 120 -2.65 6.10 29.76
C LEU A 120 -3.34 5.33 28.62
N PHE A 121 -4.55 5.76 28.25
CA PHE A 121 -5.28 5.16 27.13
C PHE A 121 -4.57 5.39 25.78
N ALA A 122 -4.05 6.60 25.54
CA ALA A 122 -3.30 6.93 24.33
C ALA A 122 -1.98 6.15 24.22
N GLU A 123 -1.24 6.01 25.32
CA GLU A 123 -0.01 5.20 25.40
C GLU A 123 -0.28 3.73 25.09
N GLY A 124 -1.43 3.19 25.51
CA GLY A 124 -1.86 1.83 25.18
C GLY A 124 -2.26 1.65 23.71
N LEU A 125 -2.86 2.67 23.09
CA LEU A 125 -3.30 2.63 21.69
C LEU A 125 -2.16 2.80 20.68
N ALA A 126 -1.13 3.59 21.01
CA ALA A 126 -0.04 3.88 20.08
C ALA A 126 0.67 2.62 19.55
N PRO A 127 1.05 1.62 20.39
CA PRO A 127 1.61 0.36 19.91
C PRO A 127 0.68 -0.41 18.97
N VAL A 128 -0.63 -0.37 19.22
CA VAL A 128 -1.63 -1.08 18.40
C VAL A 128 -1.63 -0.55 16.96
N ALA A 129 -1.45 0.76 16.79
CA ALA A 129 -1.34 1.38 15.47
C ALA A 129 -0.09 0.89 14.70
N PHE A 130 1.06 0.75 15.38
CA PHE A 130 2.27 0.20 14.76
C PHE A 130 2.15 -1.29 14.46
N PHE A 131 1.48 -2.06 15.33
CA PHE A 131 1.19 -3.47 15.06
C PHE A 131 0.30 -3.65 13.84
N SER A 132 -0.72 -2.81 13.66
CA SER A 132 -1.58 -2.87 12.47
C SER A 132 -0.77 -2.64 11.19
N HIS A 133 0.22 -1.75 11.22
CA HIS A 133 1.14 -1.52 10.10
C HIS A 133 2.04 -2.71 9.82
N GLY A 134 2.60 -3.31 10.88
CA GLY A 134 3.39 -4.55 10.76
C GLY A 134 2.58 -5.67 10.11
N ILE A 135 1.29 -5.79 10.46
CA ILE A 135 0.38 -6.76 9.85
C ILE A 135 0.15 -6.44 8.36
N VAL A 136 -0.01 -5.17 7.97
CA VAL A 136 -0.11 -4.78 6.54
C VAL A 136 1.11 -5.22 5.77
N ILE A 137 2.31 -4.93 6.27
CA ILE A 137 3.56 -5.30 5.60
C ILE A 137 3.68 -6.82 5.48
N GLY A 138 3.40 -7.54 6.56
CA GLY A 138 3.42 -9.01 6.57
C GLY A 138 2.41 -9.59 5.58
N LEU A 139 1.20 -9.04 5.51
CA LEU A 139 0.16 -9.47 4.59
C LEU A 139 0.54 -9.18 3.14
N MET A 140 1.07 -7.98 2.85
CA MET A 140 1.60 -7.65 1.53
C MET A 140 2.73 -8.60 1.12
N ALA A 141 3.66 -8.94 2.02
CA ALA A 141 4.74 -9.88 1.75
C ALA A 141 4.24 -11.32 1.49
N VAL A 142 3.15 -11.74 2.14
CA VAL A 142 2.54 -13.06 1.94
C VAL A 142 1.71 -13.11 0.65
N VAL A 143 0.95 -12.06 0.38
CA VAL A 143 0.08 -11.96 -0.79
C VAL A 143 0.91 -11.87 -2.05
N LEU A 144 1.86 -10.93 -2.11
CA LEU A 144 2.68 -10.59 -3.29
C LEU A 144 3.79 -11.61 -3.60
N ARG A 145 3.61 -12.87 -3.21
CA ARG A 145 4.54 -13.93 -3.57
C ARG A 145 4.56 -14.09 -5.08
N VAL A 146 5.77 -14.06 -5.65
CA VAL A 146 5.99 -14.27 -7.07
C VAL A 146 5.44 -15.64 -7.47
N ARG A 147 4.53 -15.66 -8.45
CA ARG A 147 3.99 -16.90 -9.04
C ARG A 147 4.38 -16.99 -10.50
N GLU A 148 4.70 -18.20 -10.93
CA GLU A 148 4.95 -18.52 -12.33
C GLU A 148 3.62 -18.66 -13.06
N GLN A 149 3.40 -17.87 -14.11
CA GLN A 149 2.28 -18.03 -15.04
C GLN A 149 2.60 -19.07 -16.12
N GLU A 150 1.57 -19.64 -16.76
CA GLU A 150 1.68 -20.61 -17.86
C GLU A 150 2.56 -20.13 -19.04
N ASN A 151 2.77 -18.81 -19.14
CA ASN A 151 3.58 -18.15 -20.17
C ASN A 151 5.07 -18.06 -19.80
N GLY A 152 5.49 -18.59 -18.64
CA GLY A 152 6.84 -18.46 -18.08
C GLY A 152 7.12 -17.09 -17.44
N ALA A 153 6.10 -16.24 -17.29
CA ALA A 153 6.21 -14.93 -16.63
C ALA A 153 6.15 -15.09 -15.11
N MET A 154 7.05 -14.42 -14.39
CA MET A 154 7.17 -14.49 -12.92
C MET A 154 6.66 -13.22 -12.27
N ILE A 155 5.33 -13.05 -12.23
CA ILE A 155 4.73 -11.81 -11.73
C ILE A 155 4.34 -11.92 -10.25
N PRO A 156 4.50 -10.84 -9.46
CA PRO A 156 3.86 -10.74 -8.16
C PRO A 156 2.34 -10.64 -8.36
N LEU A 157 1.59 -11.58 -7.80
CA LEU A 157 0.12 -11.61 -7.80
C LEU A 157 -0.42 -11.36 -6.41
#